data_AF-A0A1E4DPY5-F1
#
_entry.id   AF-A0A1E4DPY5-F1
#
_cell.length_a   1.000
_cell.length_b   1.000
_cell.length_c   1.000
_cell.angle_alpha   90.00
_cell.angle_beta   90.00
_cell.angle_gamma   90.00
#
_symmetry.space_group_name_H-M   'P 1'
#
loop_
_entity.id
_entity.type
_entity.pdbx_description
1 polymer ?
#
loop_
_entity_poly.entity_id
_entity_poly.type
_entity_poly.pdbx_seq_one_letter_code
_entity_poly.pdbx_strand_id
1 'polypeptide(L)'
;YNIPNIGLFLWRLDAFAVRRSPAFRVDDERFLFSPLGNNQQLFTRPHSEADITHLAEPLNVPEPISRRVLDTYLGQYYGPQLSLFLEADNLDTSVGQVQVCNLSDDGSTWAHLPVSKISIDPVLGRIAVPPGTPPVNLRVTYHYGLSLPTGGGSYERGKTFALGGGFASVTQGQSLQMALTATQAGGILQIADSGRYAEALSLNIPAAAKVEVRAANEHRPTLVLNGDWTVTLAPGAELTLNGLLITGGRLRVVAAGAVGTRILRLRHCTLVPGLSLTTDGEPVSPSVPSLVIEREGTTVEIDHCLLGGLRAVDNSEVSMTNSLVDATAPSGVAYAALDGLGAGGVLSMVNCTVMGKVHTKRLDLASNTIFAAALSNGDSWSHPVWSEQNQQGCCRFSFVPLNSIVPRRYRCQPDLAVEAALLEADQPKGSLTEPESQAIALATQARVRPAFTARRYGQAAYGQLAGPCPDEITRGADDESEMGVFHDVFAPQREDNLTIRLQEYLRFGLEAGIFHAS
;
A
#
# COMPACT_ATOMS: atom_id res chain seq x y z
N TYR A 1 7.31 -43.37 -6.66
CA TYR A 1 8.77 -43.59 -6.67
C TYR A 1 9.26 -43.31 -8.08
N ASN A 2 10.32 -42.50 -8.24
CA ASN A 2 10.76 -41.94 -9.53
C ASN A 2 9.89 -40.77 -10.04
N ILE A 3 9.75 -39.70 -9.25
CA ILE A 3 9.19 -38.42 -9.73
C ILE A 3 10.40 -37.61 -10.23
N PRO A 4 10.65 -37.51 -11.54
CA PRO A 4 11.80 -36.77 -12.08
C PRO A 4 11.61 -35.25 -11.98
N ASN A 5 10.37 -34.78 -11.88
CA ASN A 5 10.04 -33.36 -11.99
C ASN A 5 9.55 -32.80 -10.66
N ILE A 6 10.18 -31.74 -10.19
CA ILE A 6 9.86 -31.04 -8.94
C ILE A 6 9.25 -29.69 -9.29
N GLY A 7 8.04 -29.41 -8.78
CA GLY A 7 7.45 -28.07 -8.84
C GLY A 7 7.71 -27.32 -7.53
N LEU A 8 8.31 -26.15 -7.61
CA LEU A 8 8.53 -25.24 -6.50
C LEU A 8 7.57 -24.08 -6.61
N PHE A 9 6.66 -23.96 -5.65
CA PHE A 9 5.70 -22.87 -5.59
C PHE A 9 6.25 -21.76 -4.68
N LEU A 10 6.30 -20.53 -5.19
CA LEU A 10 6.77 -19.36 -4.47
C LEU A 10 5.62 -18.41 -4.21
N TRP A 11 5.43 -18.05 -2.94
CA TRP A 11 4.49 -17.02 -2.53
C TRP A 11 5.19 -15.67 -2.50
N ARG A 12 4.63 -14.71 -3.22
CA ARG A 12 5.14 -13.32 -3.26
C ARG A 12 4.39 -12.40 -2.30
N LEU A 13 3.44 -12.94 -1.54
CA LEU A 13 2.69 -12.25 -0.50
C LEU A 13 3.12 -12.77 0.86
N ASP A 14 3.12 -11.89 1.85
CA ASP A 14 3.21 -12.22 3.26
C ASP A 14 1.86 -11.98 3.95
N ALA A 15 1.66 -12.63 5.10
CA ALA A 15 0.46 -12.51 5.91
C ALA A 15 0.68 -11.53 7.08
N PHE A 16 0.07 -10.35 7.01
CA PHE A 16 0.20 -9.30 8.01
C PHE A 16 -0.93 -9.33 9.02
N ALA A 17 -0.58 -9.38 10.31
CA ALA A 17 -1.55 -9.44 11.39
C ALA A 17 -2.28 -8.10 11.58
N VAL A 18 -3.54 -8.15 11.95
CA VAL A 18 -4.30 -7.09 12.61
C VAL A 18 -4.79 -7.68 13.91
N ARG A 19 -4.35 -7.13 15.05
CA ARG A 19 -4.60 -7.72 16.37
C ARG A 19 -5.64 -6.92 17.13
N ARG A 20 -6.64 -7.62 17.68
CA ARG A 20 -7.70 -7.07 18.55
C ARG A 20 -8.35 -5.79 18.01
N SER A 21 -8.47 -5.65 16.69
CA SER A 21 -9.16 -4.52 16.07
C SER A 21 -10.65 -4.66 16.32
N PRO A 22 -11.40 -3.58 16.55
CA PRO A 22 -12.87 -3.62 16.53
C PRO A 22 -13.36 -4.17 15.19
N ALA A 23 -14.34 -5.06 15.22
CA ALA A 23 -15.08 -5.44 14.03
C ALA A 23 -15.88 -4.24 13.52
N PHE A 24 -15.92 -4.03 12.21
CA PHE A 24 -16.74 -2.98 11.64
C PHE A 24 -18.20 -3.42 11.68
N ARG A 25 -19.03 -2.67 12.40
CA ARG A 25 -20.45 -2.96 12.59
C ARG A 25 -21.26 -2.49 11.37
N VAL A 26 -21.92 -3.41 10.67
CA VAL A 26 -22.89 -3.10 9.61
C VAL A 26 -24.27 -2.85 10.24
N ASP A 27 -24.68 -3.75 11.13
CA ASP A 27 -25.89 -3.61 11.97
C ASP A 27 -25.72 -4.43 13.27
N ASP A 28 -26.81 -4.87 13.89
CA ASP A 28 -26.81 -5.61 15.15
C ASP A 28 -26.29 -7.05 15.01
N GLU A 29 -26.33 -7.61 13.80
CA GLU A 29 -26.04 -9.03 13.52
C GLU A 29 -24.86 -9.20 12.54
N ARG A 30 -24.58 -8.20 11.71
CA ARG A 30 -23.60 -8.27 10.61
C ARG A 30 -22.40 -7.37 10.86
N PHE A 31 -21.21 -7.94 10.69
CA PHE A 31 -19.93 -7.28 10.93
C PHE A 31 -18.90 -7.65 9.86
N LEU A 32 -17.86 -6.82 9.72
CA LEU A 32 -16.74 -7.03 8.81
C LEU A 32 -15.42 -7.05 9.57
N PHE A 33 -14.46 -7.85 9.11
CA PHE A 33 -13.09 -7.88 9.67
C PHE A 33 -12.32 -6.59 9.37
N SER A 34 -12.49 -6.01 8.18
CA SER A 34 -11.78 -4.78 7.80
C SER A 34 -12.31 -3.58 8.58
N PRO A 35 -11.46 -2.78 9.25
CA PRO A 35 -11.89 -1.57 9.94
C PRO A 35 -12.35 -0.45 8.98
N LEU A 36 -12.08 -0.61 7.68
CA LEU A 36 -12.52 0.28 6.60
C LEU A 36 -13.94 -0.04 6.09
N GLY A 37 -14.53 -1.17 6.51
CA GLY A 37 -15.89 -1.55 6.10
C GLY A 37 -15.98 -2.15 4.68
N ASN A 38 -14.85 -2.59 4.11
CA ASN A 38 -14.82 -3.34 2.85
C ASN A 38 -14.70 -4.85 3.08
N ASN A 39 -15.13 -5.63 2.08
CA ASN A 39 -14.84 -7.06 1.98
C ASN A 39 -13.32 -7.25 1.93
N GLN A 40 -12.82 -8.22 2.70
CA GLN A 40 -11.38 -8.49 2.83
C GLN A 40 -11.13 -9.99 2.95
N GLN A 41 -10.43 -10.55 1.96
CA GLN A 41 -9.94 -11.93 2.02
C GLN A 41 -8.98 -12.10 3.20
N LEU A 42 -9.25 -13.10 4.04
CA LEU A 42 -8.41 -13.48 5.18
C LEU A 42 -7.30 -14.44 4.72
N PHE A 43 -6.13 -14.33 5.35
CA PHE A 43 -4.93 -15.08 5.00
C PHE A 43 -4.49 -16.01 6.14
N THR A 44 -3.83 -17.09 5.75
CA THR A 44 -3.22 -18.03 6.67
C THR A 44 -2.04 -17.37 7.37
N ARG A 45 -1.96 -17.48 8.70
CA ARG A 45 -0.73 -17.22 9.44
C ARG A 45 0.17 -18.45 9.30
N PRO A 46 1.30 -18.37 8.58
CA PRO A 46 2.13 -19.54 8.34
C PRO A 46 2.71 -20.07 9.65
N HIS A 47 2.64 -21.39 9.84
CA HIS A 47 3.39 -22.09 10.89
C HIS A 47 4.64 -22.73 10.29
N SER A 48 5.75 -22.64 11.01
CA SER A 48 6.97 -23.34 10.62
C SER A 48 6.72 -24.84 10.51
N GLU A 49 7.30 -25.46 9.48
CA GLU A 49 7.32 -26.90 9.33
C GLU A 49 8.02 -27.54 10.52
N ALA A 50 7.55 -28.73 10.93
CA ALA A 50 8.10 -29.42 12.08
C ALA A 50 9.42 -30.16 11.78
N ASP A 51 9.67 -30.51 10.51
CA ASP A 51 10.85 -31.25 10.05
C ASP A 51 11.14 -30.91 8.57
N ILE A 52 12.39 -31.05 8.14
CA ILE A 52 12.86 -30.80 6.76
C ILE A 52 12.22 -31.72 5.71
N THR A 53 11.68 -32.86 6.12
CA THR A 53 10.98 -33.78 5.22
C THR A 53 9.47 -33.50 5.12
N HIS A 54 8.96 -32.55 5.89
CA HIS A 54 7.56 -32.14 5.81
C HIS A 54 7.35 -31.36 4.51
N LEU A 55 6.38 -31.75 3.70
CA LEU A 55 5.97 -30.95 2.55
C LEU A 55 5.05 -29.85 3.04
N ALA A 56 5.35 -28.60 2.66
CA ALA A 56 4.51 -27.46 2.98
C ALA A 56 3.03 -27.72 2.63
N GLU A 57 2.17 -27.61 3.62
CA GLU A 57 0.71 -27.62 3.49
C GLU A 57 0.18 -26.18 3.48
N PRO A 58 -1.11 -25.94 3.16
CA PRO A 58 -1.68 -24.59 3.22
C PRO A 58 -1.47 -23.84 4.54
N LEU A 59 -1.27 -24.56 5.67
CA LEU A 59 -0.93 -23.97 6.98
C LEU A 59 0.50 -23.42 7.09
N ASN A 60 1.41 -23.84 6.21
CA ASN A 60 2.81 -23.48 6.24
C ASN A 60 3.15 -22.28 5.35
N VAL A 61 2.17 -21.77 4.60
CA VAL A 61 2.37 -20.70 3.62
C VAL A 61 1.31 -19.60 3.77
N PRO A 62 1.59 -18.36 3.32
CA PRO A 62 0.66 -17.23 3.42
C PRO A 62 -0.42 -17.31 2.33
N GLU A 63 -1.18 -18.41 2.32
CA GLU A 63 -2.26 -18.70 1.37
C GLU A 63 -3.57 -17.99 1.79
N PRO A 64 -4.34 -17.43 0.84
CA PRO A 64 -5.72 -17.03 1.08
C PRO A 64 -6.58 -18.17 1.65
N ILE A 65 -7.29 -17.93 2.74
CA ILE A 65 -8.13 -18.96 3.37
C ILE A 65 -9.43 -19.10 2.58
N SER A 66 -9.63 -20.23 1.91
CA SER A 66 -10.91 -20.56 1.28
C SER A 66 -11.95 -21.00 2.31
N ARG A 67 -13.25 -20.84 1.98
CA ARG A 67 -14.37 -21.32 2.82
C ARG A 67 -14.24 -22.81 3.16
N ARG A 68 -13.90 -23.64 2.18
CA ARG A 68 -13.79 -25.10 2.38
C ARG A 68 -12.62 -25.47 3.30
N VAL A 69 -11.47 -24.82 3.12
CA VAL A 69 -10.30 -25.05 3.97
C VAL A 69 -10.61 -24.66 5.41
N LEU A 70 -11.19 -23.47 5.64
CA LEU A 70 -11.54 -23.05 6.99
C LEU A 70 -12.60 -23.94 7.63
N ASP A 71 -13.60 -24.37 6.88
CA ASP A 71 -14.67 -25.25 7.39
C ASP A 71 -14.11 -26.61 7.84
N THR A 72 -13.29 -27.23 6.99
CA THR A 72 -12.72 -28.56 7.25
C THR A 72 -11.71 -28.54 8.41
N TYR A 73 -10.91 -27.47 8.52
CA TYR A 73 -9.78 -27.38 9.44
C TYR A 73 -9.93 -26.26 10.48
N LEU A 74 -11.16 -25.88 10.84
CA LEU A 74 -11.44 -24.70 11.67
C LEU A 74 -10.56 -24.60 12.94
N GLY A 75 -10.37 -25.73 13.65
CA GLY A 75 -9.56 -25.76 14.87
C GLY A 75 -8.05 -25.49 14.68
N GLN A 76 -7.53 -25.56 13.45
CA GLN A 76 -6.14 -25.21 13.12
C GLN A 76 -5.97 -23.74 12.73
N TYR A 77 -7.06 -23.06 12.35
CA TYR A 77 -7.04 -21.67 11.89
C TYR A 77 -7.65 -20.68 12.90
N TYR A 78 -8.56 -21.13 13.75
CA TYR A 78 -9.34 -20.28 14.65
C TYR A 78 -8.85 -20.34 16.09
N GLY A 79 -8.28 -19.24 16.60
CA GLY A 79 -7.80 -19.12 17.97
C GLY A 79 -6.87 -17.93 18.21
N PRO A 80 -6.59 -17.55 19.47
CA PRO A 80 -5.88 -16.30 19.80
C PRO A 80 -4.50 -16.13 19.15
N GLN A 81 -3.83 -17.23 18.82
CA GLN A 81 -2.51 -17.25 18.20
C GLN A 81 -2.52 -17.87 16.79
N LEU A 82 -3.70 -18.08 16.20
CA LEU A 82 -3.86 -18.71 14.89
C LEU A 82 -4.16 -17.63 13.83
N SER A 83 -4.63 -18.06 12.66
CA SER A 83 -4.86 -17.19 11.50
C SER A 83 -5.96 -16.16 11.74
N LEU A 84 -7.01 -16.52 12.48
CA LEU A 84 -8.09 -15.60 12.86
C LEU A 84 -8.67 -15.92 14.24
N PHE A 85 -9.27 -14.92 14.88
CA PHE A 85 -9.93 -15.06 16.17
C PHE A 85 -10.95 -13.96 16.41
N LEU A 86 -12.04 -14.29 17.11
CA LEU A 86 -13.04 -13.33 17.58
C LEU A 86 -13.07 -13.28 19.10
N GLU A 87 -13.24 -12.08 19.64
CA GLU A 87 -13.41 -11.83 21.08
C GLU A 87 -14.57 -10.89 21.29
N ALA A 88 -15.48 -11.20 22.21
CA ALA A 88 -16.59 -10.33 22.59
C ALA A 88 -16.94 -10.53 24.06
N ASP A 89 -17.43 -9.48 24.73
CA ASP A 89 -17.62 -9.50 26.18
C ASP A 89 -18.84 -10.34 26.62
N ASN A 90 -19.86 -10.44 25.76
CA ASN A 90 -21.16 -11.06 26.05
C ASN A 90 -21.54 -12.17 25.06
N LEU A 91 -20.59 -12.70 24.28
CA LEU A 91 -20.82 -13.72 23.27
C LEU A 91 -19.73 -14.80 23.35
N ASP A 92 -20.14 -16.07 23.42
CA ASP A 92 -19.21 -17.21 23.40
C ASP A 92 -18.60 -17.37 22.00
N THR A 93 -17.31 -17.05 21.87
CA THR A 93 -16.54 -17.18 20.63
C THR A 93 -15.67 -18.43 20.61
N SER A 94 -15.93 -19.42 21.47
CA SER A 94 -15.20 -20.70 21.41
C SER A 94 -15.40 -21.39 20.06
N VAL A 95 -14.41 -22.17 19.63
CA VAL A 95 -14.42 -22.83 18.30
C VAL A 95 -15.69 -23.66 18.05
N GLY A 96 -16.31 -24.23 19.09
CA GLY A 96 -17.56 -24.97 18.98
C GLY A 96 -18.79 -24.11 18.64
N GLN A 97 -18.75 -22.81 18.95
CA GLN A 97 -19.77 -21.82 18.63
C GLN A 97 -19.51 -21.07 17.32
N VAL A 98 -18.47 -21.43 16.58
CA VAL A 98 -18.14 -20.84 15.28
C VAL A 98 -18.43 -21.85 14.17
N GLN A 99 -18.93 -21.36 13.06
CA GLN A 99 -19.13 -22.12 11.82
C GLN A 99 -18.69 -21.29 10.62
N VAL A 100 -18.37 -21.95 9.51
CA VAL A 100 -17.95 -21.29 8.27
C VAL A 100 -19.12 -21.31 7.30
N CYS A 101 -19.45 -20.16 6.72
CA CYS A 101 -20.57 -20.04 5.78
C CYS A 101 -20.20 -19.12 4.61
N ASN A 102 -20.93 -19.27 3.51
CA ASN A 102 -20.94 -18.24 2.47
C ASN A 102 -21.88 -17.11 2.91
N LEU A 103 -21.32 -15.95 3.25
CA LEU A 103 -22.05 -14.74 3.62
C LEU A 103 -22.10 -13.72 2.48
N SER A 104 -22.08 -14.18 1.22
CA SER A 104 -22.29 -13.34 0.05
C SER A 104 -23.66 -12.66 0.10
N ASP A 105 -23.82 -11.58 -0.67
CA ASP A 105 -25.09 -10.87 -0.74
C ASP A 105 -26.19 -11.77 -1.33
N ASP A 106 -27.37 -11.73 -0.70
CA ASP A 106 -28.61 -12.38 -1.12
C ASP A 106 -29.75 -11.35 -1.00
N GLY A 107 -30.03 -10.67 -2.11
CA GLY A 107 -30.91 -9.50 -2.12
C GLY A 107 -30.37 -8.36 -1.25
N SER A 108 -31.15 -7.94 -0.25
CA SER A 108 -30.78 -6.87 0.69
C SER A 108 -30.04 -7.35 1.94
N THR A 109 -29.85 -8.66 2.08
CA THR A 109 -29.20 -9.29 3.24
C THR A 109 -28.01 -10.16 2.81
N TRP A 110 -27.39 -10.85 3.76
CA TRP A 110 -26.38 -11.87 3.47
C TRP A 110 -26.98 -13.26 3.47
N ALA A 111 -26.45 -14.14 2.62
CA ALA A 111 -26.82 -15.54 2.60
C ALA A 111 -26.40 -16.23 3.92
N HIS A 112 -27.12 -17.29 4.29
CA HIS A 112 -26.77 -18.20 5.40
C HIS A 112 -26.52 -17.51 6.76
N LEU A 113 -27.31 -16.48 7.08
CA LEU A 113 -27.30 -15.88 8.42
C LEU A 113 -27.55 -16.96 9.49
N PRO A 114 -26.81 -16.92 10.61
CA PRO A 114 -26.87 -17.98 11.60
C PRO A 114 -28.12 -17.92 12.48
N VAL A 115 -28.47 -19.08 13.06
CA VAL A 115 -29.52 -19.20 14.08
C VAL A 115 -28.93 -19.31 15.49
N SER A 116 -27.80 -19.99 15.67
CA SER A 116 -27.26 -20.30 17.01
C SER A 116 -25.73 -20.22 17.15
N LYS A 117 -24.98 -20.17 16.05
CA LYS A 117 -23.51 -20.07 16.03
C LYS A 117 -23.05 -18.81 15.31
N ILE A 118 -21.83 -18.37 15.53
CA ILE A 118 -21.23 -17.29 14.74
C ILE A 118 -20.83 -17.84 13.37
N SER A 119 -21.33 -17.24 12.30
CA SER A 119 -20.92 -17.56 10.93
C SER A 119 -19.77 -16.66 10.50
N ILE A 120 -18.70 -17.25 9.96
CA ILE A 120 -17.56 -16.53 9.37
C ILE A 120 -17.44 -16.87 7.88
N ASP A 121 -17.23 -15.85 7.06
CA ASP A 121 -16.82 -16.00 5.66
C ASP A 121 -15.39 -15.47 5.48
N PRO A 122 -14.38 -16.34 5.32
CA PRO A 122 -12.99 -15.91 5.19
C PRO A 122 -12.67 -15.25 3.84
N VAL A 123 -13.51 -15.48 2.82
CA VAL A 123 -13.26 -14.92 1.47
C VAL A 123 -13.71 -13.46 1.41
N LEU A 124 -14.84 -13.15 2.05
CA LEU A 124 -15.37 -11.79 2.12
C LEU A 124 -14.94 -11.04 3.38
N GLY A 125 -14.37 -11.73 4.37
CA GLY A 125 -14.07 -11.13 5.67
C GLY A 125 -15.34 -10.65 6.39
N ARG A 126 -16.41 -11.44 6.31
CA ARG A 126 -17.72 -11.16 6.92
C ARG A 126 -17.94 -12.03 8.16
N ILE A 127 -18.64 -11.47 9.13
CA ILE A 127 -19.03 -12.11 10.39
C ILE A 127 -20.52 -11.88 10.57
N ALA A 128 -21.29 -12.94 10.78
CA ALA A 128 -22.67 -12.84 11.21
C ALA A 128 -22.83 -13.53 12.57
N VAL A 129 -23.51 -12.88 13.50
CA VAL A 129 -23.80 -13.43 14.83
C VAL A 129 -25.27 -13.85 14.92
N PRO A 130 -25.63 -14.78 15.82
CA PRO A 130 -27.02 -15.17 16.02
C PRO A 130 -27.91 -13.97 16.38
N PRO A 131 -29.19 -13.98 15.97
CA PRO A 131 -30.13 -12.91 16.31
C PRO A 131 -30.33 -12.79 17.82
N GLY A 132 -30.57 -11.58 18.31
CA GLY A 132 -30.83 -11.32 19.73
C GLY A 132 -30.01 -10.15 20.27
N THR A 133 -29.21 -10.40 21.30
CA THR A 133 -28.40 -9.34 21.94
C THR A 133 -27.13 -9.09 21.11
N PRO A 134 -26.92 -7.87 20.58
CA PRO A 134 -25.72 -7.56 19.82
C PRO A 134 -24.44 -7.76 20.65
N PRO A 135 -23.32 -8.15 20.01
CA PRO A 135 -22.07 -8.36 20.71
C PRO A 135 -21.49 -7.04 21.21
N VAL A 136 -21.03 -7.03 22.46
CA VAL A 136 -20.35 -5.92 23.10
C VAL A 136 -18.86 -6.09 22.88
N ASN A 137 -18.22 -5.02 22.38
CA ASN A 137 -16.77 -4.97 22.11
C ASN A 137 -16.26 -6.13 21.23
N LEU A 138 -17.00 -6.49 20.18
CA LEU A 138 -16.53 -7.50 19.22
C LEU A 138 -15.21 -7.05 18.58
N ARG A 139 -14.14 -7.78 18.87
CA ARG A 139 -12.79 -7.60 18.36
C ARG A 139 -12.39 -8.78 17.50
N VAL A 140 -11.59 -8.48 16.49
CA VAL A 140 -11.05 -9.43 15.54
C VAL A 140 -9.53 -9.42 15.60
N THR A 141 -8.95 -10.61 15.55
CA THR A 141 -7.57 -10.81 15.12
C THR A 141 -7.60 -11.57 13.81
N TYR A 142 -6.87 -11.11 12.80
CA TYR A 142 -6.84 -11.76 11.49
C TYR A 142 -5.55 -11.40 10.74
N HIS A 143 -5.31 -12.05 9.60
CA HIS A 143 -4.21 -11.71 8.71
C HIS A 143 -4.71 -11.34 7.32
N TYR A 144 -4.05 -10.38 6.68
CA TYR A 144 -4.30 -9.99 5.29
C TYR A 144 -3.01 -10.09 4.47
N GLY A 145 -3.13 -10.32 3.16
CA GLY A 145 -1.99 -10.43 2.26
C GLY A 145 -1.45 -9.06 1.82
N LEU A 146 -0.13 -8.90 1.78
CA LEU A 146 0.58 -7.78 1.13
C LEU A 146 2.00 -8.23 0.74
N SER A 147 2.66 -7.55 -0.20
CA SER A 147 3.99 -7.97 -0.68
C SER A 147 5.16 -7.56 0.23
N LEU A 148 5.00 -6.52 1.05
CA LEU A 148 6.05 -5.96 1.91
C LEU A 148 5.41 -5.19 3.08
N PRO A 149 6.06 -5.08 4.26
CA PRO A 149 5.68 -4.14 5.32
C PRO A 149 5.71 -2.67 4.83
N THR A 150 4.57 -2.19 4.35
CA THR A 150 4.36 -0.79 3.94
C THR A 150 2.97 -0.28 4.37
N GLY A 151 2.81 1.04 4.47
CA GLY A 151 1.59 1.70 4.96
C GLY A 151 1.34 1.48 6.46
N GLY A 152 0.15 1.84 6.94
CA GLY A 152 -0.26 1.77 8.36
C GLY A 152 -0.42 0.36 8.94
N GLY A 153 0.17 -0.67 8.34
CA GLY A 153 0.03 -2.08 8.72
C GLY A 153 0.57 -2.40 10.13
N SER A 154 0.21 -3.57 10.66
CA SER A 154 0.68 -4.06 11.96
C SER A 154 1.83 -5.04 11.79
N TYR A 155 3.04 -4.47 11.68
CA TYR A 155 4.33 -5.15 11.54
C TYR A 155 5.41 -4.41 12.35
N GLU A 156 6.59 -5.02 12.50
CA GLU A 156 7.74 -4.42 13.20
C GLU A 156 8.20 -3.16 12.48
N ARG A 157 8.19 -2.03 13.20
CA ARG A 157 8.67 -0.73 12.71
C ARG A 157 9.32 0.12 13.81
N GLY A 158 9.63 -0.48 14.96
CA GLY A 158 10.20 0.20 16.11
C GLY A 158 11.53 0.89 15.82
N LYS A 159 12.27 0.43 14.80
CA LYS A 159 13.49 1.08 14.29
C LYS A 159 13.24 2.49 13.73
N THR A 160 12.00 2.84 13.39
CA THR A 160 11.64 4.15 12.81
C THR A 160 11.18 5.19 13.84
N PHE A 161 11.01 4.76 15.10
CA PHE A 161 10.53 5.63 16.18
C PHE A 161 11.60 6.63 16.60
N ALA A 162 11.17 7.82 17.02
CA ALA A 162 12.07 8.76 17.65
C ALA A 162 12.72 8.14 18.91
N LEU A 163 14.05 8.25 19.02
CA LEU A 163 14.82 7.74 20.14
C LEU A 163 14.77 8.73 21.31
N GLY A 164 14.46 8.24 22.51
CA GLY A 164 14.49 9.01 23.76
C GLY A 164 13.17 9.73 24.11
N GLY A 165 13.00 10.04 25.41
CA GLY A 165 11.82 10.70 25.96
C GLY A 165 10.68 9.74 26.33
N GLY A 166 9.83 10.15 27.29
CA GLY A 166 8.56 9.49 27.56
C GLY A 166 7.53 9.82 26.46
N PHE A 167 6.47 9.02 26.36
CA PHE A 167 5.35 9.27 25.46
C PHE A 167 4.03 9.34 26.23
N ALA A 168 3.12 10.19 25.79
CA ALA A 168 1.71 10.10 26.17
C ALA A 168 1.07 8.93 25.41
N SER A 169 0.12 8.24 26.03
CA SER A 169 -0.55 7.09 25.42
C SER A 169 -2.05 7.33 25.35
N VAL A 170 -2.67 6.88 24.25
CA VAL A 170 -4.12 6.87 24.07
C VAL A 170 -4.58 5.51 23.56
N THR A 171 -5.72 5.02 24.05
CA THR A 171 -6.39 3.79 23.61
C THR A 171 -7.82 4.09 23.18
N GLN A 172 -8.45 3.15 22.49
CA GLN A 172 -9.82 3.30 22.04
C GLN A 172 -10.77 3.52 23.22
N GLY A 173 -11.73 4.43 23.03
CA GLY A 173 -12.66 4.88 24.08
C GLY A 173 -12.19 6.17 24.78
N GLN A 174 -10.92 6.55 24.62
CA GLN A 174 -10.42 7.88 24.97
C GLN A 174 -10.48 8.81 23.75
N SER A 175 -10.57 10.13 23.96
CA SER A 175 -10.54 11.10 22.86
C SER A 175 -9.12 11.29 22.34
N LEU A 176 -8.92 10.98 21.07
CA LEU A 176 -7.68 11.25 20.36
C LEU A 176 -7.44 12.76 20.22
N GLN A 177 -8.50 13.55 19.95
CA GLN A 177 -8.37 15.00 19.83
C GLN A 177 -7.84 15.62 21.12
N MET A 178 -8.33 15.20 22.29
CA MET A 178 -7.84 15.70 23.57
C MET A 178 -6.35 15.38 23.78
N ALA A 179 -5.93 14.16 23.41
CA ALA A 179 -4.53 13.75 23.51
C ALA A 179 -3.62 14.51 22.52
N LEU A 180 -4.11 14.79 21.31
CA LEU A 180 -3.42 15.64 20.31
C LEU A 180 -3.22 17.07 20.86
N THR A 181 -4.28 17.68 21.39
CA THR A 181 -4.22 19.03 21.99
C THR A 181 -3.22 19.10 23.15
N ALA A 182 -3.17 18.06 23.98
CA ALA A 182 -2.22 18.00 25.11
C ALA A 182 -0.76 17.84 24.66
N THR A 183 -0.51 17.23 23.49
CA THR A 183 0.84 16.93 22.98
C THR A 183 1.34 17.96 21.96
N GLN A 184 0.50 18.88 21.50
CA GLN A 184 0.83 19.79 20.40
C GLN A 184 1.99 20.76 20.68
N ALA A 185 2.34 21.00 21.95
CA ALA A 185 3.49 21.83 22.35
C ALA A 185 4.85 21.11 22.19
N GLY A 186 4.84 19.82 21.86
CA GLY A 186 6.03 19.00 21.65
C GLY A 186 5.95 17.67 22.39
N GLY A 187 6.55 16.63 21.82
CA GLY A 187 6.60 15.28 22.40
C GLY A 187 5.97 14.20 21.51
N ILE A 188 5.74 13.04 22.11
CA ILE A 188 5.26 11.85 21.40
C ILE A 188 3.89 11.46 21.95
N LEU A 189 2.91 11.35 21.05
CA LEU A 189 1.61 10.73 21.31
C LEU A 189 1.60 9.34 20.66
N GLN A 190 1.48 8.30 21.49
CA GLN A 190 1.37 6.92 21.06
C GLN A 190 -0.08 6.43 21.14
N ILE A 191 -0.60 5.93 20.04
CA ILE A 191 -1.84 5.16 20.00
C ILE A 191 -1.49 3.70 20.30
N ALA A 192 -1.92 3.20 21.46
CA ALA A 192 -1.41 1.95 22.03
C ALA A 192 -2.14 0.68 21.58
N ASP A 193 -3.17 0.80 20.75
CA ASP A 193 -3.96 -0.32 20.25
C ASP A 193 -4.23 -0.22 18.73
N SER A 194 -4.93 -1.20 18.18
CA SER A 194 -5.42 -1.22 16.80
C SER A 194 -6.88 -0.74 16.71
N GLY A 195 -7.25 0.24 17.54
CA GLY A 195 -8.61 0.76 17.66
C GLY A 195 -9.09 1.56 16.45
N ARG A 196 -10.39 1.86 16.43
CA ARG A 196 -11.04 2.73 15.44
C ARG A 196 -11.47 4.04 16.10
N TYR A 197 -10.93 5.16 15.62
CA TYR A 197 -11.11 6.50 16.18
C TYR A 197 -11.87 7.37 15.18
N ALA A 198 -13.18 7.55 15.41
CA ALA A 198 -14.04 8.37 14.57
C ALA A 198 -14.23 9.76 15.18
N GLU A 199 -13.35 10.70 14.82
CA GLU A 199 -13.29 12.04 15.42
C GLU A 199 -13.02 13.10 14.34
N ALA A 200 -13.44 14.33 14.59
CA ALA A 200 -12.95 15.49 13.84
C ALA A 200 -11.62 15.92 14.46
N LEU A 201 -10.54 15.92 13.66
CA LEU A 201 -9.19 16.16 14.14
C LEU A 201 -8.64 17.52 13.70
N SER A 202 -7.94 18.18 14.61
CA SER A 202 -7.18 19.40 14.38
C SER A 202 -5.90 19.41 15.22
N LEU A 203 -4.83 19.96 14.69
CA LEU A 203 -3.55 20.03 15.38
C LEU A 203 -2.83 21.35 15.06
N ASN A 204 -2.43 22.09 16.11
CA ASN A 204 -1.71 23.35 15.96
C ASN A 204 -0.36 23.26 16.67
N ILE A 205 0.71 23.12 15.89
CA ILE A 205 2.06 22.94 16.43
C ILE A 205 2.77 24.31 16.50
N PRO A 206 3.18 24.76 17.70
CA PRO A 206 3.89 26.03 17.89
C PRO A 206 5.27 26.05 17.21
N ALA A 207 5.84 27.25 17.14
CA ALA A 207 7.14 27.44 16.50
C ALA A 207 8.22 26.58 17.18
N ALA A 208 9.09 25.98 16.38
CA ALA A 208 10.16 25.08 16.81
C ALA A 208 9.73 23.81 17.60
N ALA A 209 8.44 23.56 17.79
CA ALA A 209 7.97 22.36 18.47
C ALA A 209 8.06 21.13 17.54
N LYS A 210 8.41 19.97 18.13
CA LYS A 210 8.50 18.69 17.44
C LYS A 210 7.49 17.72 18.02
N VAL A 211 6.57 17.25 17.19
CA VAL A 211 5.50 16.34 17.60
C VAL A 211 5.57 15.06 16.76
N GLU A 212 5.54 13.91 17.42
CA GLU A 212 5.32 12.61 16.77
C GLU A 212 3.96 12.06 17.22
N VAL A 213 3.09 11.73 16.26
CA VAL A 213 1.88 10.94 16.50
C VAL A 213 2.11 9.58 15.87
N ARG A 214 2.22 8.54 16.70
CA ARG A 214 2.58 7.20 16.25
C ARG A 214 1.62 6.13 16.74
N ALA A 215 1.48 5.09 15.95
CA ALA A 215 0.95 3.83 16.43
C ALA A 215 2.03 3.05 17.20
N ALA A 216 1.66 2.39 18.30
CA ALA A 216 2.53 1.44 18.97
C ALA A 216 3.04 0.36 18.01
N ASN A 217 4.22 -0.20 18.26
CA ASN A 217 4.81 -1.21 17.38
C ASN A 217 3.83 -2.37 17.16
N GLU A 218 3.77 -2.90 15.94
CA GLU A 218 2.84 -3.98 15.55
C GLU A 218 1.33 -3.68 15.75
N HIS A 219 0.93 -2.42 15.93
CA HIS A 219 -0.49 -2.02 15.99
C HIS A 219 -0.92 -1.24 14.75
N ARG A 220 -2.21 -1.26 14.42
CA ARG A 220 -2.80 -0.55 13.26
C ARG A 220 -4.03 0.25 13.68
N PRO A 221 -3.86 1.44 14.27
CA PRO A 221 -4.99 2.30 14.59
C PRO A 221 -5.60 2.87 13.30
N THR A 222 -6.93 2.84 13.24
CA THR A 222 -7.71 3.40 12.13
C THR A 222 -8.33 4.72 12.55
N LEU A 223 -7.84 5.81 11.97
CA LEU A 223 -8.36 7.16 12.13
C LEU A 223 -9.41 7.42 11.05
N VAL A 224 -10.65 7.61 11.48
CA VAL A 224 -11.80 7.85 10.62
C VAL A 224 -12.18 9.31 10.78
N LEU A 225 -11.78 10.13 9.82
CA LEU A 225 -11.91 11.57 9.90
C LEU A 225 -13.34 11.98 9.57
N ASN A 226 -13.94 12.78 10.45
CA ASN A 226 -15.23 13.43 10.22
C ASN A 226 -15.01 14.81 9.57
N GLY A 227 -14.46 14.82 8.36
CA GLY A 227 -13.96 16.01 7.67
C GLY A 227 -12.44 15.98 7.49
N ASP A 228 -11.82 17.09 7.08
CA ASP A 228 -10.36 17.16 6.94
C ASP A 228 -9.67 17.21 8.30
N TRP A 229 -8.56 16.47 8.44
CA TRP A 229 -7.63 16.69 9.54
C TRP A 229 -6.78 17.92 9.24
N THR A 230 -7.12 19.02 9.90
CA THR A 230 -6.43 20.30 9.71
C THR A 230 -5.18 20.39 10.59
N VAL A 231 -4.04 20.67 9.98
CA VAL A 231 -2.75 20.82 10.66
C VAL A 231 -2.18 22.20 10.38
N THR A 232 -1.93 22.96 11.45
CA THR A 232 -1.21 24.24 11.39
C THR A 232 0.21 24.03 11.92
N LEU A 233 1.20 24.29 11.06
CA LEU A 233 2.63 24.21 11.42
C LEU A 233 3.23 25.63 11.44
N ALA A 234 3.54 26.13 12.63
CA ALA A 234 4.28 27.38 12.77
C ALA A 234 5.74 27.25 12.24
N PRO A 235 6.48 28.36 12.05
CA PRO A 235 7.87 28.29 11.61
C PRO A 235 8.74 27.40 12.51
N GLY A 236 9.55 26.54 11.90
CA GLY A 236 10.40 25.56 12.57
C GLY A 236 9.67 24.37 13.18
N ALA A 237 8.34 24.27 13.05
CA ALA A 237 7.59 23.13 13.56
C ALA A 237 7.88 21.85 12.75
N GLU A 238 7.90 20.72 13.44
CA GLU A 238 8.05 19.40 12.84
C GLU A 238 6.93 18.47 13.31
N LEU A 239 6.20 17.87 12.36
CA LEU A 239 5.21 16.83 12.63
C LEU A 239 5.66 15.53 11.99
N THR A 240 5.71 14.45 12.77
CA THR A 240 5.86 13.08 12.26
C THR A 240 4.59 12.28 12.53
N LEU A 241 4.01 11.69 11.50
CA LEU A 241 2.95 10.69 11.60
C LEU A 241 3.54 9.32 11.26
N ASN A 242 3.39 8.35 12.16
CA ASN A 242 4.01 7.03 12.01
C ASN A 242 3.03 5.87 12.26
N GLY A 243 2.82 5.00 11.28
CA GLY A 243 2.05 3.77 11.48
C GLY A 243 0.52 3.94 11.50
N LEU A 244 -0.03 5.00 10.88
CA LEU A 244 -1.45 5.33 10.95
C LEU A 244 -2.21 4.90 9.69
N LEU A 245 -3.40 4.31 9.86
CA LEU A 245 -4.38 4.14 8.78
C LEU A 245 -5.41 5.26 8.86
N ILE A 246 -5.50 6.11 7.84
CA ILE A 246 -6.35 7.30 7.82
C ILE A 246 -7.36 7.21 6.68
N THR A 247 -8.64 7.41 7.00
CA THR A 247 -9.77 7.33 6.06
C THR A 247 -10.84 8.38 6.40
N GLY A 248 -11.80 8.60 5.50
CA GLY A 248 -12.95 9.49 5.70
C GLY A 248 -12.71 10.97 5.35
N GLY A 249 -11.45 11.40 5.27
CA GLY A 249 -11.10 12.79 4.97
C GLY A 249 -9.64 12.98 4.58
N ARG A 250 -9.26 14.23 4.31
CA ARG A 250 -7.92 14.60 3.85
C ARG A 250 -7.04 14.99 5.02
N LEU A 251 -5.74 14.73 4.92
CA LEU A 251 -4.74 15.41 5.75
C LEU A 251 -4.39 16.73 5.09
N ARG A 252 -4.60 17.86 5.77
CA ARG A 252 -4.44 19.20 5.20
C ARG A 252 -3.53 20.08 6.04
N VAL A 253 -2.35 20.40 5.50
CA VAL A 253 -1.47 21.44 6.07
C VAL A 253 -1.96 22.79 5.56
N VAL A 254 -2.64 23.54 6.44
CA VAL A 254 -3.37 24.75 6.04
C VAL A 254 -2.45 25.94 5.79
N ALA A 255 -2.87 26.85 4.92
CA ALA A 255 -2.17 28.12 4.64
C ALA A 255 -2.27 29.14 5.80
N ALA A 256 -1.91 28.73 7.02
CA ALA A 256 -1.90 29.58 8.22
C ALA A 256 -0.49 29.69 8.84
N GLY A 257 -0.31 30.68 9.71
CA GLY A 257 0.95 30.92 10.43
C GLY A 257 1.94 31.87 9.73
N ALA A 258 3.08 32.12 10.37
CA ALA A 258 4.13 33.02 9.87
C ALA A 258 5.04 32.34 8.82
N VAL A 259 5.68 33.16 7.97
CA VAL A 259 6.63 32.70 6.93
C VAL A 259 7.82 32.00 7.60
N GLY A 260 8.38 30.98 6.94
CA GLY A 260 9.49 30.17 7.46
C GLY A 260 9.50 28.76 6.88
N THR A 261 10.44 27.93 7.33
CA THR A 261 10.47 26.50 6.99
C THR A 261 9.70 25.68 8.02
N ARG A 262 9.19 24.52 7.63
CA ARG A 262 8.49 23.55 8.50
C ARG A 262 8.54 22.16 7.87
N ILE A 263 8.37 21.12 8.67
CA ILE A 263 8.53 19.73 8.19
C ILE A 263 7.30 18.90 8.55
N LEU A 264 6.78 18.17 7.56
CA LEU A 264 5.82 17.09 7.72
C LEU A 264 6.49 15.77 7.31
N ARG A 265 6.48 14.77 8.19
CA ARG A 265 6.97 13.42 7.91
C ARG A 265 5.82 12.43 7.98
N LEU A 266 5.67 11.62 6.95
CA LEU A 266 4.79 10.45 6.94
C LEU A 266 5.67 9.21 6.84
N ARG A 267 5.54 8.31 7.82
CA ARG A 267 6.27 7.04 7.85
C ARG A 267 5.30 5.90 8.07
N HIS A 268 5.34 4.86 7.26
CA HIS A 268 4.44 3.71 7.45
C HIS A 268 2.96 4.15 7.60
N CYS A 269 2.52 5.14 6.83
CA CYS A 269 1.16 5.66 6.90
C CYS A 269 0.37 5.21 5.68
N THR A 270 -0.91 4.94 5.88
CA THR A 270 -1.86 4.78 4.80
C THR A 270 -2.86 5.92 4.83
N LEU A 271 -2.83 6.79 3.82
CA LEU A 271 -3.93 7.70 3.53
C LEU A 271 -4.75 7.05 2.41
N VAL A 272 -5.91 6.47 2.74
CA VAL A 272 -6.67 5.60 1.84
C VAL A 272 -6.92 6.28 0.49
N PRO A 273 -6.46 5.69 -0.64
CA PRO A 273 -6.80 6.18 -1.98
C PRO A 273 -8.32 6.27 -2.17
N GLY A 274 -8.79 7.44 -2.62
CA GLY A 274 -10.23 7.72 -2.70
C GLY A 274 -10.91 8.05 -1.36
N LEU A 275 -10.14 8.37 -0.32
CA LEU A 275 -10.53 8.72 1.06
C LEU A 275 -11.21 7.61 1.86
N SER A 276 -12.04 6.78 1.25
CA SER A 276 -12.71 5.62 1.85
C SER A 276 -13.09 4.63 0.77
N LEU A 277 -13.50 3.42 1.19
CA LEU A 277 -13.89 2.34 0.29
C LEU A 277 -15.36 2.00 0.47
N THR A 278 -16.01 1.56 -0.61
CA THR A 278 -17.29 0.85 -0.55
C THR A 278 -17.08 -0.56 0.03
N THR A 279 -18.17 -1.27 0.32
CA THR A 279 -18.11 -2.68 0.74
C THR A 279 -17.37 -3.55 -0.26
N ASP A 280 -17.45 -3.26 -1.56
CA ASP A 280 -16.75 -4.03 -2.60
C ASP A 280 -15.30 -3.58 -2.84
N GLY A 281 -14.82 -2.60 -2.06
CA GLY A 281 -13.45 -2.11 -2.16
C GLY A 281 -13.24 -1.05 -3.24
N GLU A 282 -14.31 -0.45 -3.76
CA GLU A 282 -14.19 0.67 -4.72
C GLU A 282 -13.97 2.00 -3.98
N PRO A 283 -13.12 2.89 -4.49
CA PRO A 283 -12.88 4.20 -3.88
C PRO A 283 -14.15 5.07 -3.92
N VAL A 284 -14.51 5.67 -2.79
CA VAL A 284 -15.71 6.53 -2.69
C VAL A 284 -15.48 7.92 -3.28
N SER A 285 -14.27 8.47 -3.15
CA SER A 285 -13.90 9.81 -3.63
C SER A 285 -12.67 9.76 -4.55
N PRO A 286 -12.73 9.07 -5.70
CA PRO A 286 -11.57 8.70 -6.52
C PRO A 286 -10.75 9.89 -7.03
N SER A 287 -11.37 11.05 -7.25
CA SER A 287 -10.70 12.27 -7.74
C SER A 287 -10.16 13.17 -6.64
N VAL A 288 -10.45 12.88 -5.38
CA VAL A 288 -10.11 13.74 -4.25
C VAL A 288 -8.74 13.35 -3.69
N PRO A 289 -7.80 14.31 -3.50
CA PRO A 289 -6.49 14.01 -2.95
C PRO A 289 -6.58 13.63 -1.47
N SER A 290 -5.70 12.75 -1.02
CA SER A 290 -5.58 12.32 0.37
C SER A 290 -4.70 13.27 1.22
N LEU A 291 -3.72 13.95 0.60
CA LEU A 291 -2.84 14.92 1.23
C LEU A 291 -2.88 16.26 0.49
N VAL A 292 -3.05 17.34 1.24
CA VAL A 292 -3.09 18.71 0.71
C VAL A 292 -2.12 19.61 1.49
N ILE A 293 -1.16 20.20 0.80
CA ILE A 293 -0.15 21.10 1.35
C ILE A 293 -0.39 22.50 0.80
N GLU A 294 -1.06 23.33 1.58
CA GLU A 294 -1.36 24.71 1.20
C GLU A 294 -0.32 25.70 1.69
N ARG A 295 0.51 25.27 2.64
CA ARG A 295 1.49 26.14 3.28
C ARG A 295 2.82 26.11 2.52
N GLU A 296 3.22 27.27 2.01
CA GLU A 296 4.55 27.47 1.44
C GLU A 296 5.67 27.25 2.46
N GLY A 297 6.84 26.82 1.98
CA GLY A 297 7.99 26.49 2.83
C GLY A 297 7.75 25.23 3.68
N THR A 298 6.88 24.33 3.22
CA THR A 298 6.69 23.00 3.82
C THR A 298 7.53 21.98 3.08
N THR A 299 8.44 21.33 3.82
CA THR A 299 9.14 20.14 3.37
C THR A 299 8.34 18.91 3.82
N VAL A 300 8.03 18.02 2.89
CA VAL A 300 7.26 16.80 3.12
C VAL A 300 8.15 15.59 2.83
N GLU A 301 8.41 14.79 3.86
CA GLU A 301 9.16 13.54 3.75
C GLU A 301 8.20 12.36 3.89
N ILE A 302 8.16 11.48 2.89
CA ILE A 302 7.23 10.35 2.82
C ILE A 302 8.07 9.07 2.67
N ASP A 303 7.90 8.13 3.58
CA ASP A 303 8.65 6.88 3.60
C ASP A 303 7.75 5.69 3.94
N HIS A 304 7.83 4.61 3.15
CA HIS A 304 7.00 3.40 3.32
C HIS A 304 5.49 3.67 3.44
N CYS A 305 4.95 4.60 2.64
CA CYS A 305 3.55 5.01 2.71
C CYS A 305 2.71 4.52 1.51
N LEU A 306 1.41 4.37 1.76
CA LEU A 306 0.38 4.18 0.73
C LEU A 306 -0.55 5.39 0.74
N LEU A 307 -0.63 6.13 -0.35
CA LEU A 307 -1.30 7.43 -0.38
C LEU A 307 -2.26 7.52 -1.57
N GLY A 308 -3.42 8.15 -1.36
CA GLY A 308 -4.18 8.74 -2.46
C GLY A 308 -3.44 9.93 -3.08
N GLY A 309 -4.02 10.54 -4.13
CA GLY A 309 -3.41 11.71 -4.78
C GLY A 309 -3.01 12.84 -3.82
N LEU A 310 -2.00 13.63 -4.21
CA LEU A 310 -1.42 14.70 -3.42
C LEU A 310 -1.57 16.04 -4.15
N ARG A 311 -1.83 17.11 -3.38
CA ARG A 311 -1.80 18.49 -3.87
C ARG A 311 -0.85 19.31 -3.04
N ALA A 312 0.02 20.07 -3.68
CA ALA A 312 1.00 20.87 -2.97
C ALA A 312 1.26 22.19 -3.69
N VAL A 313 1.35 23.28 -2.94
CA VAL A 313 1.76 24.58 -3.49
C VAL A 313 3.17 24.51 -4.08
N ASP A 314 3.45 25.37 -5.05
CA ASP A 314 4.67 25.33 -5.87
C ASP A 314 5.98 25.61 -5.08
N ASN A 315 5.88 26.25 -3.92
CA ASN A 315 6.99 26.50 -2.97
C ASN A 315 7.05 25.46 -1.83
N SER A 316 6.56 24.24 -2.09
CA SER A 316 6.79 23.08 -1.22
C SER A 316 7.85 22.15 -1.81
N GLU A 317 8.48 21.36 -0.95
CA GLU A 317 9.43 20.31 -1.34
C GLU A 317 8.88 18.97 -0.87
N VAL A 318 8.73 18.02 -1.77
CA VAL A 318 8.17 16.70 -1.48
C VAL A 318 9.15 15.62 -1.89
N SER A 319 9.63 14.84 -0.93
CA SER A 319 10.49 13.67 -1.15
C SER A 319 9.75 12.40 -0.75
N MET A 320 9.75 11.39 -1.63
CA MET A 320 9.11 10.10 -1.41
C MET A 320 10.11 8.96 -1.58
N THR A 321 10.09 8.01 -0.65
CA THR A 321 10.90 6.79 -0.70
C THR A 321 10.06 5.57 -0.36
N ASN A 322 10.26 4.46 -1.07
CA ASN A 322 9.60 3.17 -0.81
C ASN A 322 8.07 3.29 -0.68
N SER A 323 7.46 4.16 -1.49
CA SER A 323 6.06 4.57 -1.32
C SER A 323 5.23 4.41 -2.59
N LEU A 324 3.92 4.24 -2.43
CA LEU A 324 2.95 4.14 -3.51
C LEU A 324 1.95 5.29 -3.43
N VAL A 325 1.82 6.04 -4.54
CA VAL A 325 0.79 7.06 -4.73
C VAL A 325 -0.22 6.57 -5.75
N ASP A 326 -1.50 6.54 -5.39
CA ASP A 326 -2.58 6.03 -6.21
C ASP A 326 -3.70 7.06 -6.37
N ALA A 327 -3.82 7.61 -7.57
CA ALA A 327 -4.91 8.48 -7.97
C ALA A 327 -6.15 7.71 -8.44
N THR A 328 -6.26 6.42 -8.09
CA THR A 328 -7.34 5.47 -8.40
C THR A 328 -7.50 5.11 -9.88
N ALA A 329 -6.78 5.78 -10.77
CA ALA A 329 -6.70 5.48 -12.19
C ALA A 329 -5.39 6.04 -12.78
N PRO A 330 -4.84 5.46 -13.85
CA PRO A 330 -3.67 6.00 -14.55
C PRO A 330 -3.86 7.44 -15.07
N SER A 331 -5.10 7.84 -15.35
CA SER A 331 -5.47 9.21 -15.76
C SER A 331 -5.91 10.12 -14.61
N GLY A 332 -5.99 9.59 -13.39
CA GLY A 332 -6.21 10.40 -12.19
C GLY A 332 -5.02 11.30 -11.90
N VAL A 333 -5.22 12.36 -11.13
CA VAL A 333 -4.14 13.32 -10.79
C VAL A 333 -3.47 12.90 -9.48
N ALA A 334 -2.28 12.30 -9.58
CA ALA A 334 -1.49 11.81 -8.46
C ALA A 334 -0.72 12.93 -7.76
N TYR A 335 -0.19 13.90 -8.49
CA TYR A 335 0.55 15.04 -7.92
C TYR A 335 0.38 16.29 -8.77
N ALA A 336 -0.03 17.41 -8.19
CA ALA A 336 -0.23 18.70 -8.86
C ALA A 336 -0.32 19.86 -7.86
N ALA A 337 -0.46 21.09 -8.37
CA ALA A 337 -0.87 22.26 -7.60
C ALA A 337 -2.28 22.07 -7.00
N LEU A 338 -2.70 22.97 -6.10
CA LEU A 338 -3.98 22.88 -5.39
C LEU A 338 -5.22 22.80 -6.29
N ASP A 339 -5.16 23.35 -7.50
CA ASP A 339 -6.22 23.31 -8.51
C ASP A 339 -6.31 21.95 -9.25
N GLY A 340 -5.32 21.07 -9.08
CA GLY A 340 -5.23 19.81 -9.81
C GLY A 340 -4.80 19.95 -11.28
N LEU A 341 -4.38 21.14 -11.71
CA LEU A 341 -3.99 21.45 -13.08
C LEU A 341 -2.56 21.98 -13.16
N GLY A 342 -2.23 22.97 -12.33
CA GLY A 342 -0.90 23.59 -12.31
C GLY A 342 0.19 22.69 -11.72
N ALA A 343 1.42 23.14 -11.86
CA ALA A 343 2.59 22.48 -11.32
C ALA A 343 2.61 22.53 -9.79
N GLY A 344 2.64 21.35 -9.15
CA GLY A 344 2.88 21.24 -7.72
C GLY A 344 4.30 21.63 -7.34
N GLY A 345 4.63 21.56 -6.05
CA GLY A 345 5.98 21.79 -5.53
C GLY A 345 7.07 20.91 -6.14
N VAL A 346 8.30 21.09 -5.69
CA VAL A 346 9.47 20.29 -6.10
C VAL A 346 9.27 18.84 -5.65
N LEU A 347 9.61 17.89 -6.52
CA LEU A 347 9.39 16.46 -6.30
C LEU A 347 10.70 15.67 -6.39
N SER A 348 10.91 14.76 -5.45
CA SER A 348 11.94 13.71 -5.50
C SER A 348 11.33 12.36 -5.17
N MET A 349 11.66 11.31 -5.93
CA MET A 349 11.11 9.96 -5.78
C MET A 349 12.18 8.89 -5.94
N VAL A 350 12.23 7.95 -5.00
CA VAL A 350 13.15 6.81 -5.02
C VAL A 350 12.37 5.56 -4.65
N ASN A 351 12.46 4.49 -5.47
CA ASN A 351 11.76 3.23 -5.20
C ASN A 351 10.25 3.43 -5.02
N CYS A 352 9.62 4.22 -5.88
CA CYS A 352 8.22 4.58 -5.75
C CYS A 352 7.38 4.07 -6.92
N THR A 353 6.09 3.80 -6.67
CA THR A 353 5.11 3.55 -7.73
C THR A 353 4.06 4.64 -7.71
N VAL A 354 3.83 5.29 -8.85
CA VAL A 354 2.81 6.33 -9.02
C VAL A 354 1.78 5.86 -10.03
N MET A 355 0.55 5.63 -9.58
CA MET A 355 -0.60 5.35 -10.43
C MET A 355 -1.39 6.63 -10.63
N GLY A 356 -1.17 7.30 -11.75
CA GLY A 356 -1.78 8.60 -12.04
C GLY A 356 -0.78 9.63 -12.54
N LYS A 357 -1.31 10.72 -13.10
CA LYS A 357 -0.56 11.81 -13.71
C LYS A 357 0.16 12.67 -12.67
N VAL A 358 1.34 13.16 -13.04
CA VAL A 358 2.19 14.02 -12.19
C VAL A 358 2.52 15.33 -12.90
N HIS A 359 2.24 16.46 -12.25
CA HIS A 359 2.64 17.79 -12.70
C HIS A 359 3.38 18.49 -11.56
N THR A 360 4.67 18.76 -11.76
CA THR A 360 5.57 19.36 -10.76
C THR A 360 6.33 20.53 -11.36
N LYS A 361 6.66 21.52 -10.54
CA LYS A 361 7.51 22.65 -10.91
C LYS A 361 8.89 22.15 -11.34
N ARG A 362 9.42 21.16 -10.62
CA ARG A 362 10.73 20.56 -10.86
C ARG A 362 10.81 19.16 -10.27
N LEU A 363 11.19 18.20 -11.09
CA LEU A 363 11.55 16.85 -10.65
C LEU A 363 13.06 16.78 -10.36
N ASP A 364 13.46 16.82 -9.10
CA ASP A 364 14.89 16.82 -8.74
C ASP A 364 15.52 15.43 -8.93
N LEU A 365 14.79 14.38 -8.55
CA LEU A 365 15.22 13.00 -8.76
C LEU A 365 14.01 12.09 -8.98
N ALA A 366 14.11 11.21 -9.97
CA ALA A 366 13.36 9.96 -10.00
C ALA A 366 14.34 8.80 -10.19
N SER A 367 14.41 7.87 -9.24
CA SER A 367 15.28 6.68 -9.28
C SER A 367 14.44 5.44 -8.97
N ASN A 368 14.60 4.36 -9.75
CA ASN A 368 13.90 3.09 -9.53
C ASN A 368 12.37 3.27 -9.40
N THR A 369 11.81 4.25 -10.11
CA THR A 369 10.43 4.70 -9.92
C THR A 369 9.58 4.34 -11.14
N ILE A 370 8.35 3.89 -10.88
CA ILE A 370 7.36 3.60 -11.93
C ILE A 370 6.33 4.71 -11.98
N PHE A 371 6.28 5.45 -13.08
CA PHE A 371 5.16 6.35 -13.39
C PHE A 371 4.13 5.61 -14.26
N ALA A 372 3.16 4.95 -13.62
CA ALA A 372 2.02 4.31 -14.28
C ALA A 372 0.93 5.35 -14.60
N ALA A 373 1.28 6.35 -15.42
CA ALA A 373 0.44 7.48 -15.79
C ALA A 373 0.00 7.40 -17.26
N ALA A 374 -1.21 7.89 -17.55
CA ALA A 374 -1.74 8.03 -18.89
C ALA A 374 -2.63 9.27 -18.99
N LEU A 375 -2.77 9.84 -20.18
CA LEU A 375 -3.77 10.88 -20.45
C LEU A 375 -5.08 10.23 -20.88
N SER A 376 -6.22 10.81 -20.50
CA SER A 376 -7.51 10.47 -21.10
C SER A 376 -7.66 11.10 -22.49
N ASN A 377 -8.61 10.64 -23.29
CA ASN A 377 -8.95 11.35 -24.52
C ASN A 377 -9.53 12.75 -24.18
N GLY A 378 -9.00 13.81 -24.78
CA GLY A 378 -9.37 15.19 -24.46
C GLY A 378 -8.92 15.67 -23.07
N ASP A 379 -7.85 15.08 -22.51
CA ASP A 379 -7.28 15.51 -21.23
C ASP A 379 -6.88 16.99 -21.24
N SER A 380 -7.05 17.67 -20.10
CA SER A 380 -6.60 19.05 -19.93
C SER A 380 -5.08 19.15 -19.80
N TRP A 381 -4.40 18.05 -19.47
CA TRP A 381 -2.95 17.98 -19.37
C TRP A 381 -2.33 17.57 -20.70
N SER A 382 -1.21 18.19 -21.05
CA SER A 382 -0.47 17.88 -22.29
C SER A 382 0.43 16.65 -22.17
N HIS A 383 0.85 16.30 -20.95
CA HIS A 383 1.80 15.24 -20.66
C HIS A 383 1.37 14.44 -19.42
N PRO A 384 1.49 13.10 -19.43
CA PRO A 384 1.12 12.27 -18.27
C PRO A 384 2.07 12.48 -17.08
N VAL A 385 3.35 12.75 -17.34
CA VAL A 385 4.31 13.24 -16.36
C VAL A 385 4.92 14.53 -16.91
N TRP A 386 4.80 15.60 -16.15
CA TRP A 386 5.18 16.94 -16.55
C TRP A 386 6.00 17.62 -15.44
N SER A 387 7.27 17.87 -15.74
CA SER A 387 8.13 18.76 -14.98
C SER A 387 8.34 20.04 -15.78
N GLU A 388 8.03 21.21 -15.21
CA GLU A 388 8.17 22.49 -15.93
C GLU A 388 9.64 22.90 -16.08
N GLN A 389 10.45 22.68 -15.04
CA GLN A 389 11.87 23.04 -15.02
C GLN A 389 12.76 21.82 -15.20
N ASN A 390 13.31 21.63 -16.41
CA ASN A 390 14.10 20.42 -16.75
C ASN A 390 15.61 20.68 -16.93
N GLN A 391 16.07 21.89 -16.64
CA GLN A 391 17.50 22.25 -16.68
C GLN A 391 18.28 21.71 -15.48
N GLN A 392 17.57 21.18 -14.48
CA GLN A 392 18.09 20.61 -13.24
C GLN A 392 17.36 19.28 -12.98
N GLY A 393 18.01 18.39 -12.22
CA GLY A 393 17.46 17.08 -11.87
C GLY A 393 17.79 15.96 -12.85
N CYS A 394 17.41 14.74 -12.47
CA CYS A 394 17.65 13.53 -13.27
C CYS A 394 16.54 12.50 -13.04
N CYS A 395 16.09 11.87 -14.12
CA CYS A 395 15.29 10.65 -14.06
C CYS A 395 16.17 9.47 -14.49
N ARG A 396 16.27 8.43 -13.68
CA ARG A 396 17.15 7.29 -13.93
C ARG A 396 16.54 5.96 -13.52
N PHE A 397 16.87 4.89 -14.24
CA PHE A 397 16.45 3.52 -13.89
C PHE A 397 14.95 3.42 -13.57
N SER A 398 14.15 4.18 -14.29
CA SER A 398 12.73 4.42 -13.98
C SER A 398 11.89 4.17 -15.22
N PHE A 399 10.63 3.80 -15.02
CA PHE A 399 9.65 3.74 -16.10
C PHE A 399 8.96 5.09 -16.25
N VAL A 400 9.11 5.72 -17.41
CA VAL A 400 8.50 7.01 -17.76
C VAL A 400 7.59 6.82 -18.97
N PRO A 401 6.28 7.14 -18.88
CA PRO A 401 5.37 6.91 -19.98
C PRO A 401 5.68 7.82 -21.16
N LEU A 402 5.22 7.41 -22.34
CA LEU A 402 5.38 8.17 -23.57
C LEU A 402 4.81 9.59 -23.43
N ASN A 403 5.38 10.50 -24.22
CA ASN A 403 4.98 11.91 -24.21
C ASN A 403 5.14 12.58 -22.83
N SER A 404 5.99 12.08 -21.93
CA SER A 404 6.31 12.77 -20.68
C SER A 404 7.42 13.81 -20.86
N ILE A 405 7.29 14.94 -20.18
CA ILE A 405 8.35 15.93 -20.04
C ILE A 405 8.96 15.79 -18.65
N VAL A 406 10.22 15.36 -18.61
CA VAL A 406 11.02 15.17 -17.39
C VAL A 406 12.44 15.65 -17.64
N PRO A 407 13.27 15.84 -16.59
CA PRO A 407 14.70 16.09 -16.76
C PRO A 407 15.42 14.95 -17.48
N ARG A 408 16.73 15.10 -17.67
CA ARG A 408 17.56 14.12 -18.39
C ARG A 408 17.28 12.70 -17.89
N ARG A 409 16.90 11.85 -18.85
CA ARG A 409 16.66 10.42 -18.65
C ARG A 409 17.97 9.65 -18.77
N TYR A 410 18.23 8.73 -17.85
CA TYR A 410 19.39 7.86 -17.86
C TYR A 410 18.95 6.41 -17.61
N ARG A 411 19.09 5.56 -18.63
CA ARG A 411 18.66 4.14 -18.56
C ARG A 411 17.21 3.98 -18.10
N CYS A 412 16.32 4.89 -18.53
CA CYS A 412 14.90 4.78 -18.26
C CYS A 412 14.22 3.89 -19.29
N GLN A 413 13.12 3.26 -18.88
CA GLN A 413 12.22 2.53 -19.77
C GLN A 413 11.04 3.41 -20.18
N PRO A 414 10.51 3.24 -21.40
CA PRO A 414 10.92 2.27 -22.42
C PRO A 414 12.10 2.72 -23.31
N ASP A 415 12.69 3.91 -23.08
CA ASP A 415 13.70 4.50 -23.96
C ASP A 415 14.91 3.58 -24.19
N LEU A 416 15.41 2.93 -23.14
CA LEU A 416 16.54 2.01 -23.22
C LEU A 416 16.19 0.75 -24.04
N ALA A 417 15.00 0.18 -23.85
CA ALA A 417 14.54 -0.96 -24.64
C ALA A 417 14.39 -0.61 -26.13
N VAL A 418 13.91 0.60 -26.43
CA VAL A 418 13.79 1.11 -27.81
C VAL A 418 15.17 1.25 -28.45
N GLU A 419 16.14 1.83 -27.73
CA GLU A 419 17.52 1.95 -28.21
C GLU A 419 18.12 0.58 -28.55
N ALA A 420 17.93 -0.40 -27.66
CA ALA A 420 18.40 -1.77 -27.88
C ALA A 420 17.73 -2.44 -29.10
N ALA A 421 16.41 -2.33 -29.21
CA ALA A 421 15.66 -2.94 -30.32
C ALA A 421 16.02 -2.32 -31.68
N LEU A 422 16.24 -1.01 -31.74
CA LEU A 422 16.70 -0.34 -32.96
C LEU A 422 18.11 -0.76 -33.34
N LEU A 423 19.02 -0.89 -32.36
CA LEU A 423 20.39 -1.33 -32.61
C LEU A 423 20.47 -2.79 -33.08
N GLU A 424 19.59 -3.65 -32.59
CA GLU A 424 19.48 -5.04 -33.06
C GLU A 424 18.94 -5.11 -34.49
N ALA A 425 17.92 -4.31 -34.82
CA ALA A 425 17.31 -4.31 -36.14
C ALA A 425 18.11 -3.57 -37.22
N ASP A 426 19.00 -2.65 -36.83
CA ASP A 426 19.92 -1.93 -37.75
C ASP A 426 21.17 -2.77 -38.09
N GLN A 427 20.97 -4.03 -38.45
CA GLN A 427 22.04 -4.95 -38.84
C GLN A 427 21.82 -5.45 -40.29
N PRO A 428 22.67 -5.04 -41.26
CA PRO A 428 23.87 -4.20 -41.13
C PRO A 428 23.55 -2.71 -40.90
N LYS A 429 24.43 -1.99 -40.19
CA LYS A 429 24.24 -0.58 -39.81
C LYS A 429 23.81 0.32 -40.98
N GLY A 430 22.73 1.08 -40.79
CA GLY A 430 22.09 1.92 -41.79
C GLY A 430 21.10 1.17 -42.69
N SER A 431 20.63 -0.01 -42.28
CA SER A 431 19.64 -0.80 -43.01
C SER A 431 18.21 -0.34 -42.76
N LEU A 432 17.95 0.34 -41.63
CA LEU A 432 16.60 0.76 -41.26
C LEU A 432 16.18 2.06 -41.96
N THR A 433 14.98 2.05 -42.51
CA THR A 433 14.28 3.27 -42.92
C THR A 433 13.64 3.99 -41.73
N GLU A 434 13.29 5.26 -41.89
CA GLU A 434 12.59 6.03 -40.85
C GLU A 434 11.24 5.38 -40.44
N PRO A 435 10.37 4.93 -41.38
CA PRO A 435 9.12 4.27 -41.00
C PRO A 435 9.32 2.96 -40.23
N GLU A 436 10.33 2.16 -40.60
CA GLU A 436 10.67 0.92 -39.89
C GLU A 436 11.16 1.21 -38.46
N SER A 437 12.05 2.20 -38.32
CA SER A 437 12.54 2.65 -37.00
C SER A 437 11.38 3.12 -36.12
N GLN A 438 10.45 3.90 -36.68
CA GLN A 438 9.27 4.36 -35.95
C GLN A 438 8.35 3.20 -35.55
N ALA A 439 8.15 2.22 -36.43
CA ALA A 439 7.35 1.04 -36.13
C ALA A 439 7.95 0.19 -35.01
N ILE A 440 9.27 -0.03 -35.01
CA ILE A 440 10.01 -0.74 -33.96
C ILE A 440 9.90 -0.01 -32.62
N ALA A 441 10.09 1.31 -32.63
CA ALA A 441 9.96 2.13 -31.42
C ALA A 441 8.55 2.02 -30.84
N LEU A 442 7.51 2.20 -31.66
CA LEU A 442 6.11 2.10 -31.22
C LEU A 442 5.76 0.70 -30.69
N ALA A 443 6.20 -0.35 -31.37
CA ALA A 443 5.98 -1.74 -30.94
C ALA A 443 6.66 -2.03 -29.59
N THR A 444 7.90 -1.58 -29.43
CA THR A 444 8.66 -1.75 -28.18
C THR A 444 8.03 -0.99 -27.02
N GLN A 445 7.60 0.26 -27.25
CA GLN A 445 6.92 1.08 -26.25
C GLN A 445 5.51 0.56 -25.89
N ALA A 446 4.86 -0.19 -26.80
CA ALA A 446 3.62 -0.88 -26.50
C ALA A 446 3.85 -2.11 -25.61
N ARG A 447 4.96 -2.84 -25.83
CA ARG A 447 5.34 -4.02 -25.06
C ARG A 447 5.89 -3.68 -23.68
N VAL A 448 6.82 -2.75 -23.58
CA VAL A 448 7.51 -2.38 -22.33
C VAL A 448 6.63 -1.43 -21.53
N ARG A 449 5.74 -2.00 -20.71
CA ARG A 449 4.82 -1.26 -19.84
C ARG A 449 4.64 -1.98 -18.50
N PRO A 450 4.45 -1.24 -17.40
CA PRO A 450 4.23 -1.85 -16.09
C PRO A 450 2.90 -2.60 -16.07
N ALA A 451 2.98 -3.88 -15.69
CA ALA A 451 1.82 -4.71 -15.42
C ALA A 451 1.78 -5.04 -13.93
N PHE A 452 0.60 -4.96 -13.33
CA PHE A 452 0.41 -5.16 -11.89
C PHE A 452 -0.57 -6.31 -11.66
N THR A 453 -0.29 -7.17 -10.67
CA THR A 453 -1.21 -8.23 -10.25
C THR A 453 -2.51 -7.63 -9.73
N ALA A 454 -2.41 -6.58 -8.92
CA ALA A 454 -3.55 -5.81 -8.44
C ALA A 454 -3.23 -4.31 -8.41
N ARG A 455 -4.22 -3.50 -8.82
CA ARG A 455 -4.11 -2.04 -8.90
C ARG A 455 -5.02 -1.30 -7.92
N ARG A 456 -5.90 -2.01 -7.21
CA ARG A 456 -6.84 -1.41 -6.27
C ARG A 456 -6.39 -1.65 -4.85
N TYR A 457 -6.36 -0.58 -4.06
CA TYR A 457 -6.14 -0.68 -2.62
C TYR A 457 -7.21 -1.58 -1.98
N GLY A 458 -6.79 -2.45 -1.05
CA GLY A 458 -7.64 -3.48 -0.44
C GLY A 458 -7.47 -4.88 -1.06
N GLN A 459 -6.92 -4.97 -2.28
CA GLN A 459 -6.50 -6.25 -2.86
C GLN A 459 -5.12 -6.67 -2.31
N ALA A 460 -4.90 -7.97 -2.12
CA ALA A 460 -3.71 -8.47 -1.45
C ALA A 460 -2.40 -8.15 -2.20
N ALA A 461 -2.39 -8.32 -3.52
CA ALA A 461 -1.23 -8.05 -4.37
C ALA A 461 -1.13 -6.58 -4.83
N TYR A 462 -1.70 -5.64 -4.06
CA TYR A 462 -1.80 -4.24 -4.44
C TYR A 462 -0.42 -3.62 -4.74
N GLY A 463 -0.25 -3.14 -5.98
CA GLY A 463 0.99 -2.54 -6.47
C GLY A 463 2.08 -3.55 -6.85
N GLN A 464 1.86 -4.85 -6.65
CA GLN A 464 2.83 -5.89 -6.99
C GLN A 464 2.92 -6.05 -8.51
N LEU A 465 4.14 -6.13 -9.06
CA LEU A 465 4.31 -6.40 -10.48
C LEU A 465 3.77 -7.79 -10.84
N ALA A 466 3.05 -7.87 -11.96
CA ALA A 466 2.49 -9.12 -12.45
C ALA A 466 3.59 -10.03 -13.03
N GLY A 467 3.38 -11.34 -13.03
CA GLY A 467 4.30 -12.29 -13.67
C GLY A 467 4.61 -11.97 -15.14
N PRO A 468 3.63 -11.52 -15.97
CA PRO A 468 3.89 -11.08 -17.35
C PRO A 468 4.51 -9.67 -17.48
N CYS A 469 4.90 -9.02 -16.38
CA CYS A 469 5.56 -7.71 -16.47
C CYS A 469 6.91 -7.88 -17.17
N PRO A 470 7.27 -7.00 -18.14
CA PRO A 470 8.52 -7.15 -18.88
C PRO A 470 9.76 -7.06 -18.00
N ASP A 471 10.80 -7.84 -18.35
CA ASP A 471 12.08 -7.87 -17.65
C ASP A 471 12.76 -6.52 -17.58
N GLU A 472 12.52 -5.66 -18.57
CA GLU A 472 13.02 -4.28 -18.56
C GLU A 472 12.52 -3.47 -17.36
N ILE A 473 11.43 -3.88 -16.71
CA ILE A 473 10.85 -3.25 -15.52
C ILE A 473 11.12 -4.10 -14.27
N THR A 474 10.95 -5.42 -14.34
CA THR A 474 11.18 -6.32 -13.20
C THR A 474 12.66 -6.44 -12.85
N ARG A 475 13.59 -6.08 -13.74
CA ARG A 475 15.04 -6.07 -13.52
C ARG A 475 15.71 -4.74 -13.92
N GLY A 476 14.91 -3.69 -14.07
CA GLY A 476 15.37 -2.43 -14.65
C GLY A 476 15.88 -1.39 -13.64
N ALA A 477 15.87 -1.70 -12.34
CA ALA A 477 16.46 -0.82 -11.33
C ALA A 477 17.99 -0.73 -11.48
N ASP A 478 18.61 0.20 -10.77
CA ASP A 478 20.06 0.46 -10.85
C ASP A 478 20.94 -0.70 -10.37
N ASP A 479 20.37 -1.59 -9.56
CA ASP A 479 20.98 -2.80 -9.01
C ASP A 479 20.38 -4.10 -9.59
N GLU A 480 19.71 -3.98 -10.74
CA GLU A 480 19.03 -5.08 -11.45
C GLU A 480 17.81 -5.66 -10.70
N SER A 481 17.32 -4.99 -9.66
CA SER A 481 16.05 -5.34 -9.03
C SER A 481 14.84 -4.81 -9.79
N GLU A 482 13.64 -5.07 -9.24
CA GLU A 482 12.42 -4.49 -9.76
C GLU A 482 12.33 -2.99 -9.46
N MET A 483 11.77 -2.23 -10.40
CA MET A 483 11.40 -0.84 -10.15
C MET A 483 10.15 -0.76 -9.27
N GLY A 484 9.99 0.35 -8.55
CA GLY A 484 8.75 0.69 -7.85
C GLY A 484 8.79 0.45 -6.33
N VAL A 485 7.61 0.53 -5.71
CA VAL A 485 7.45 0.46 -4.23
C VAL A 485 8.00 -0.81 -3.59
N PHE A 486 8.09 -1.91 -4.35
CA PHE A 486 8.55 -3.21 -3.86
C PHE A 486 10.00 -3.54 -4.24
N HIS A 487 10.75 -2.57 -4.75
CA HIS A 487 12.17 -2.70 -5.05
C HIS A 487 12.97 -3.42 -3.95
N ASP A 488 12.79 -3.03 -2.68
CA ASP A 488 13.50 -3.61 -1.53
C ASP A 488 13.10 -5.06 -1.17
N VAL A 489 12.16 -5.67 -1.90
CA VAL A 489 11.88 -7.12 -1.80
C VAL A 489 13.02 -7.92 -2.44
N PHE A 490 13.73 -7.32 -3.41
CA PHE A 490 14.77 -7.96 -4.21
C PHE A 490 14.28 -9.28 -4.86
N ALA A 491 13.04 -9.28 -5.35
CA ALA A 491 12.39 -10.48 -5.87
C ALA A 491 13.19 -11.17 -6.99
N PRO A 492 13.70 -10.45 -8.02
CA PRO A 492 14.51 -11.08 -9.07
C PRO A 492 15.78 -11.73 -8.52
N GLN A 493 16.50 -11.03 -7.63
CA GLN A 493 17.72 -11.56 -7.03
C GLN A 493 17.45 -12.78 -6.14
N ARG A 494 16.32 -12.81 -5.42
CA ARG A 494 15.91 -13.97 -4.62
C ARG A 494 15.63 -15.19 -5.51
N GLU A 495 14.97 -14.97 -6.65
CA GLU A 495 14.70 -16.03 -7.63
C GLU A 495 15.97 -16.53 -8.32
N ASP A 496 16.89 -15.63 -8.68
CA ASP A 496 18.19 -16.01 -9.26
C ASP A 496 19.01 -16.84 -8.27
N ASN A 497 19.08 -16.40 -7.01
CA ASN A 497 19.75 -17.16 -5.96
C ASN A 497 19.13 -18.55 -5.77
N LEU A 498 17.80 -18.66 -5.80
CA LEU A 498 17.13 -19.96 -5.73
C LEU A 498 17.50 -20.84 -6.93
N THR A 499 17.47 -20.28 -8.15
CA THR A 499 17.80 -20.99 -9.38
C THR A 499 19.24 -21.51 -9.36
N ILE A 500 20.20 -20.69 -8.92
CA ILE A 500 21.61 -21.10 -8.75
C ILE A 500 21.71 -22.27 -7.77
N ARG A 501 21.03 -22.19 -6.61
CA ARG A 501 21.05 -23.29 -5.62
C ARG A 501 20.40 -24.56 -6.14
N LEU A 502 19.34 -24.46 -6.94
CA LEU A 502 18.76 -25.64 -7.59
C LEU A 502 19.76 -26.28 -8.55
N GLN A 503 20.45 -25.49 -9.38
CA GLN A 503 21.47 -26.04 -10.27
C GLN A 503 22.64 -26.73 -9.52
N GLU A 504 23.04 -26.17 -8.38
CA GLU A 504 24.14 -26.72 -7.57
C GLU A 504 23.76 -28.03 -6.84
N TYR A 505 22.54 -28.11 -6.29
CA TYR A 505 22.15 -29.17 -5.34
C TYR A 505 21.12 -30.16 -5.88
N LEU A 506 20.51 -29.91 -7.04
CA LEU A 506 19.55 -30.84 -7.63
C LEU A 506 20.27 -32.10 -8.13
N ARG A 507 19.78 -33.27 -7.71
CA ARG A 507 20.41 -34.55 -8.07
C ARG A 507 20.27 -34.83 -9.56
N PHE A 508 21.27 -35.50 -10.13
CA PHE A 508 21.23 -35.94 -11.52
C PHE A 508 19.96 -36.74 -11.84
N GLY A 509 19.29 -36.40 -12.94
CA GLY A 509 18.03 -37.00 -13.36
C GLY A 509 16.76 -36.36 -12.79
N LEU A 510 16.89 -35.28 -12.00
CA LEU A 510 15.77 -34.45 -11.56
C LEU A 510 15.75 -33.11 -12.33
N GLU A 511 14.55 -32.62 -12.61
CA GLU A 511 14.29 -31.29 -13.17
C GLU A 511 13.40 -30.49 -12.20
N ALA A 512 13.66 -29.20 -12.05
CA ALA A 512 12.89 -28.33 -11.16
C ALA A 512 12.32 -27.13 -11.92
N GLY A 513 11.04 -26.83 -11.70
CA GLY A 513 10.35 -25.65 -12.22
C GLY A 513 9.87 -24.75 -11.09
N ILE A 514 10.06 -23.44 -11.26
CA ILE A 514 9.57 -22.42 -10.32
C ILE A 514 8.21 -21.91 -10.82
N PHE A 515 7.24 -21.84 -9.91
CA PHE A 515 5.89 -21.35 -10.17
C PHE A 515 5.52 -20.31 -9.11
N HIS A 516 4.99 -19.17 -9.54
CA HIS A 516 4.45 -18.19 -8.59
C HIS A 516 3.03 -18.59 -8.19
N ALA A 517 2.80 -18.77 -6.89
CA ALA A 517 1.46 -18.97 -6.34
C ALA A 517 0.64 -17.68 -6.53
N SER A 518 -0.59 -17.83 -7.01
CA SER A 518 -1.48 -16.73 -7.43
C SER A 518 -2.60 -16.49 -6.44
#